data_AF-A0AAW8KPG1-F1
#
_entry.id   AF-A0AAW8KPG1-F1
#
_cell.length_a   1.000
_cell.length_b   1.000
_cell.length_c   1.000
_cell.angle_alpha   90.00
_cell.angle_beta   90.00
_cell.angle_gamma   90.00
#
_symmetry.space_group_name_H-M   'P 1'
#
loop_
_entity.id
_entity.type
_entity.pdbx_description
1 polymer ?
#
loop_
_entity_poly.entity_id
_entity_poly.type
_entity_poly.pdbx_seq_one_letter_code
_entity_poly.pdbx_strand_id
1 'polypeptide(L)'
;MQSERWWQDSSVTAELFTKPKSFEFIQATRLLRHDSSRTVSSSWSDHFKFETSFNLNFPATEIENLELTDERIYITNLIVGLTGIQGALPYTYTNKIKQAPRQQRAETKEFLSLFNHKLTAQYVDS
;
A
#
# COMPACT_ATOMS: atom_id res chain seq x y z
N MET A 1 10.16 9.22 38.61
CA MET A 1 9.53 8.04 37.99
C MET A 1 8.67 8.53 36.84
N GLN A 2 9.17 8.47 35.61
CA GLN A 2 8.34 8.69 34.43
C GLN A 2 7.50 7.42 34.24
N SER A 3 6.19 7.56 34.22
CA SER A 3 5.30 6.49 33.79
C SER A 3 5.51 6.28 32.29
N GLU A 4 6.30 5.27 31.93
CA GLU A 4 6.34 4.78 30.57
C GLU A 4 4.92 4.43 30.11
N ARG A 5 4.60 4.89 28.92
CA ARG A 5 3.26 5.01 28.35
C ARG A 5 2.75 3.64 27.89
N TRP A 6 2.09 2.89 28.76
CA TRP A 6 1.44 1.60 28.45
C TRP A 6 0.48 1.61 27.22
N TRP A 7 -0.03 2.78 26.85
CA TRP A 7 -0.83 3.01 25.63
C TRP A 7 -0.04 3.03 24.31
N GLN A 8 1.29 3.18 24.35
CA GLN A 8 2.15 3.09 23.15
C GLN A 8 2.25 1.64 22.65
N ASP A 9 2.21 0.67 23.56
CA ASP A 9 2.16 -0.77 23.22
C ASP A 9 0.82 -1.18 22.58
N SER A 10 -0.22 -0.33 22.67
CA SER A 10 -1.55 -0.56 22.08
C SER A 10 -1.85 0.33 20.87
N SER A 11 -0.84 0.97 20.25
CA SER A 11 -1.10 1.81 19.08
C SER A 11 -1.54 0.97 17.89
N VAL A 12 -2.78 1.17 17.42
CA VAL A 12 -3.33 0.49 16.24
C VAL A 12 -2.50 0.77 14.99
N THR A 13 -1.93 1.97 14.86
CA THR A 13 -1.05 2.30 13.73
C THR A 13 0.28 1.56 13.82
N ALA A 14 0.83 1.35 15.04
CA ALA A 14 2.04 0.55 15.22
C ALA A 14 1.79 -0.95 14.93
N GLU A 15 0.63 -1.48 15.37
CA GLU A 15 0.25 -2.85 15.02
C GLU A 15 0.03 -3.01 13.51
N LEU A 16 -0.57 -2.01 12.84
CA LEU A 16 -0.77 -2.02 11.41
C LEU A 16 0.55 -2.16 10.62
N PHE A 17 1.62 -1.47 11.02
CA PHE A 17 2.95 -1.66 10.41
C PHE A 17 3.58 -3.03 10.74
N THR A 18 3.19 -3.67 11.84
CA THR A 18 3.72 -4.98 12.24
C THR A 18 2.95 -6.15 11.59
N LYS A 19 1.63 -6.01 11.45
CA LYS A 19 0.71 -7.04 10.94
C LYS A 19 -0.27 -6.44 9.92
N PRO A 20 0.21 -5.88 8.80
CA PRO A 20 -0.65 -5.20 7.83
C PRO A 20 -1.73 -6.10 7.24
N LYS A 21 -1.42 -7.38 7.11
CA LYS A 21 -2.30 -8.44 6.59
C LYS A 21 -3.53 -8.71 7.46
N SER A 22 -3.59 -8.20 8.69
CA SER A 22 -4.75 -8.31 9.58
C SER A 22 -5.77 -7.18 9.39
N PHE A 23 -5.50 -6.23 8.50
CA PHE A 23 -6.34 -5.05 8.27
C PHE A 23 -6.89 -5.03 6.84
N GLU A 24 -8.09 -4.45 6.71
CA GLU A 24 -8.66 -4.08 5.41
C GLU A 24 -7.93 -2.86 4.85
N PHE A 25 -7.78 -2.80 3.52
CA PHE A 25 -6.99 -1.78 2.84
C PHE A 25 -7.56 -0.37 3.04
N ILE A 26 -8.87 -0.20 2.88
CA ILE A 26 -9.53 1.11 3.05
C ILE A 26 -9.43 1.56 4.51
N GLN A 27 -9.65 0.64 5.45
CA GLN A 27 -9.54 0.92 6.88
C GLN A 27 -8.11 1.35 7.25
N ALA A 28 -7.11 0.58 6.83
CA ALA A 28 -5.70 0.89 7.07
C ALA A 28 -5.30 2.27 6.51
N THR A 29 -5.71 2.56 5.27
CA THR A 29 -5.42 3.84 4.63
C THR A 29 -6.06 5.01 5.38
N ARG A 30 -7.32 4.87 5.82
CA ARG A 30 -8.02 5.89 6.62
C ARG A 30 -7.36 6.10 7.98
N LEU A 31 -6.97 5.02 8.68
CA LEU A 31 -6.24 5.11 9.95
C LEU A 31 -4.94 5.88 9.80
N LEU A 32 -4.15 5.57 8.76
CA LEU A 32 -2.86 6.22 8.51
C LEU A 32 -3.00 7.67 8.04
N ARG A 33 -4.08 8.00 7.32
CA ARG A 33 -4.42 9.40 6.94
C ARG A 33 -4.72 10.28 8.15
N HIS A 34 -5.31 9.70 9.20
CA HIS A 34 -5.67 10.41 10.42
C HIS A 34 -4.53 10.52 11.44
N ASP A 35 -3.35 9.94 11.16
CA ASP A 35 -2.17 10.12 12.00
C ASP A 35 -1.68 11.57 11.92
N SER A 36 -1.88 12.32 13.01
CA SER A 36 -1.60 13.76 13.11
C SER A 36 -0.14 14.14 12.90
N SER A 37 0.78 13.17 12.97
CA SER A 37 2.21 13.39 12.77
C SER A 37 2.59 13.81 11.33
N ARG A 38 1.66 13.72 10.38
CA ARG A 38 1.92 13.84 8.93
C ARG A 38 1.20 15.02 8.26
N THR A 39 0.84 16.08 8.99
CA THR A 39 -0.12 17.12 8.54
C THR A 39 0.43 18.21 7.59
N VAL A 40 1.63 18.07 7.02
CA VAL A 40 2.31 19.19 6.31
C VAL A 40 2.02 19.23 4.79
N SER A 41 1.42 18.20 4.17
CA SER A 41 1.16 18.21 2.71
C SER A 41 -0.19 18.82 2.30
N SER A 42 -0.25 19.35 1.07
CA SER A 42 -1.47 19.83 0.41
C SER A 42 -2.48 18.72 0.12
N SER A 43 -2.02 17.51 -0.22
CA SER A 43 -2.88 16.34 -0.42
C SER A 43 -2.46 15.18 0.49
N TRP A 44 -3.44 14.51 1.10
CA TRP A 44 -3.20 13.34 1.95
C TRP A 44 -2.47 12.24 1.18
N SER A 45 -2.76 12.09 -0.12
CA SER A 45 -2.16 11.08 -0.99
C SER A 45 -0.65 11.23 -1.12
N ASP A 46 -0.10 12.44 -0.95
CA ASP A 46 1.33 12.70 -1.12
C ASP A 46 2.20 12.04 -0.03
N HIS A 47 1.58 11.67 1.10
CA HIS A 47 2.21 10.88 2.16
C HIS A 47 2.25 9.38 1.84
N PHE A 48 1.57 8.94 0.78
CA PHE A 48 1.46 7.56 0.37
C PHE A 48 2.12 7.33 -0.98
N LYS A 49 2.59 6.11 -1.18
CA LYS A 49 2.91 5.55 -2.49
C LYS A 49 2.18 4.22 -2.61
N PHE A 50 1.13 4.19 -3.42
CA PHE A 50 0.37 2.97 -3.66
C PHE A 50 1.03 2.20 -4.79
N GLU A 51 1.66 1.10 -4.41
CA GLU A 51 2.40 0.25 -5.32
C GLU A 51 1.49 -0.77 -5.97
N THR A 52 1.96 -1.26 -7.11
CA THR A 52 1.29 -2.31 -7.86
C THR A 52 1.71 -3.70 -7.38
N SER A 53 0.73 -4.59 -7.24
CA SER A 53 0.97 -6.02 -7.01
C SER A 53 1.13 -6.79 -8.33
N PHE A 54 1.99 -7.80 -8.31
CA PHE A 54 2.10 -8.81 -9.37
C PHE A 54 1.62 -10.19 -8.90
N ASN A 55 0.93 -10.26 -7.77
CA ASN A 55 0.41 -11.50 -7.24
C ASN A 55 -0.83 -11.95 -8.02
N LEU A 56 -0.87 -13.24 -8.37
CA LEU A 56 -1.97 -13.87 -9.11
C LEU A 56 -2.67 -14.96 -8.29
N ASN A 57 -2.28 -15.13 -7.03
CA ASN A 57 -2.94 -16.04 -6.12
C ASN A 57 -4.24 -15.39 -5.63
N PHE A 58 -5.21 -16.22 -5.23
CA PHE A 58 -6.40 -15.73 -4.56
C PHE A 58 -5.98 -15.01 -3.25
N PRO A 59 -6.40 -13.75 -3.04
CA PRO A 59 -5.93 -12.97 -1.91
C PRO A 59 -6.58 -13.47 -0.62
N ALA A 60 -5.78 -13.86 0.37
CA ALA A 60 -6.27 -14.13 1.72
C ALA A 60 -6.47 -12.84 2.53
N THR A 61 -5.88 -11.74 2.06
CA THR A 61 -5.83 -10.43 2.72
C THR A 61 -5.85 -9.32 1.68
N GLU A 62 -6.26 -8.12 2.07
CA GLU A 62 -6.37 -6.98 1.15
C GLU A 62 -5.06 -6.21 0.97
N ILE A 63 -4.17 -6.29 1.97
CA ILE A 63 -2.85 -5.66 1.95
C ILE A 63 -1.81 -6.75 1.72
N GLU A 64 -0.98 -6.56 0.69
CA GLU A 64 0.17 -7.44 0.42
C GLU A 64 1.38 -7.00 1.24
N ASN A 65 1.67 -5.69 1.23
CA ASN A 65 2.80 -5.09 1.90
C ASN A 65 2.49 -3.67 2.39
N LEU A 66 3.09 -3.29 3.52
CA LEU A 66 3.03 -1.94 4.10
C LEU A 66 4.39 -1.61 4.70
N GLU A 67 5.00 -0.51 4.24
CA GLU A 67 6.31 -0.06 4.70
C GLU A 67 6.33 1.46 4.87
N LEU A 68 7.21 1.96 5.75
CA LEU A 68 7.47 3.37 5.94
C LEU A 68 8.93 3.66 5.56
N THR A 69 9.12 4.45 4.50
CA THR A 69 10.45 4.79 3.96
C THR A 69 10.48 6.26 3.59
N ASP A 70 11.52 6.98 4.03
CA ASP A 70 11.70 8.41 3.75
C ASP A 70 10.43 9.22 4.00
N GLU A 71 9.81 9.00 5.16
CA GLU A 71 8.57 9.67 5.61
C GLU A 71 7.31 9.36 4.78
N ARG A 72 7.42 8.51 3.74
CA ARG A 72 6.32 8.06 2.90
C ARG A 72 5.89 6.64 3.22
N ILE A 73 4.58 6.43 3.16
CA ILE A 73 3.95 5.14 3.42
C ILE A 73 3.77 4.40 2.08
N TYR A 74 4.47 3.28 1.93
CA TYR A 74 4.35 2.41 0.78
C TYR A 74 3.31 1.34 1.09
N ILE A 75 2.22 1.29 0.30
CA ILE A 75 1.18 0.25 0.44
C ILE A 75 1.02 -0.47 -0.89
N THR A 76 1.15 -1.78 -0.86
CA THR A 76 0.72 -2.64 -1.96
C THR A 76 -0.60 -3.28 -1.57
N ASN A 77 -1.68 -2.94 -2.28
CA ASN A 77 -3.01 -3.53 -2.06
C ASN A 77 -3.31 -4.60 -3.12
N LEU A 78 -4.24 -5.50 -2.81
CA LEU A 78 -4.67 -6.62 -3.66
C LEU A 78 -6.11 -6.47 -4.19
N ILE A 79 -6.77 -5.34 -3.93
CA ILE A 79 -8.17 -5.09 -4.31
C ILE A 79 -8.27 -4.30 -5.60
N VAL A 80 -7.44 -3.28 -5.76
CA VAL A 80 -7.48 -2.35 -6.88
C VAL A 80 -6.09 -2.18 -7.48
N GLY A 81 -6.03 -2.26 -8.80
CA GLY A 81 -4.85 -1.83 -9.54
C GLY A 81 -4.88 -2.25 -11.00
N LEU A 82 -3.78 -1.96 -11.69
CA LEU A 82 -3.63 -2.31 -13.10
C LEU A 82 -3.24 -3.78 -13.29
N THR A 83 -2.46 -4.35 -12.37
CA THR A 83 -2.00 -5.74 -12.46
C THR A 83 -2.32 -6.49 -11.17
N GLY A 84 -2.02 -7.79 -11.17
CA GLY A 84 -2.38 -8.69 -10.09
C GLY A 84 -3.72 -9.38 -10.33
N ILE A 85 -4.23 -10.08 -9.31
CA ILE A 85 -5.42 -10.92 -9.41
C ILE A 85 -6.71 -10.11 -9.60
N GLN A 86 -6.82 -8.94 -8.99
CA GLN A 86 -7.92 -7.98 -9.20
C GLN A 86 -7.52 -6.85 -10.17
N GLY A 87 -6.50 -7.10 -11.01
CA GLY A 87 -5.97 -6.10 -11.94
C GLY A 87 -6.90 -5.82 -13.11
N ALA A 88 -7.01 -4.56 -13.52
CA ALA A 88 -7.80 -4.17 -14.69
C ALA A 88 -7.21 -4.65 -16.04
N LEU A 89 -5.89 -4.86 -16.10
CA LEU A 89 -5.23 -5.36 -17.30
C LEU A 89 -5.30 -6.89 -17.38
N PRO A 90 -5.29 -7.47 -18.60
CA PRO A 90 -5.26 -8.92 -18.78
C PRO A 90 -4.10 -9.60 -18.01
N TYR A 91 -4.35 -10.78 -17.44
CA TYR A 91 -3.37 -11.55 -16.66
C TYR A 91 -2.07 -11.87 -17.42
N THR A 92 -2.13 -11.92 -18.75
CA THR A 92 -0.96 -12.14 -19.60
C THR A 92 0.11 -11.06 -19.39
N TYR A 93 -0.27 -9.80 -19.12
CA TYR A 93 0.68 -8.73 -18.82
C TYR A 93 1.37 -8.93 -17.47
N THR A 94 0.60 -9.25 -16.42
CA THR A 94 1.15 -9.58 -15.10
C THR A 94 2.13 -10.75 -15.19
N ASN A 95 1.78 -11.81 -15.94
CA ASN A 95 2.67 -12.97 -16.13
C ASN A 95 3.96 -12.62 -16.87
N LYS A 96 3.89 -11.79 -17.93
CA LYS A 96 5.09 -11.30 -18.62
C LYS A 96 6.02 -10.56 -17.68
N ILE A 97 5.49 -9.69 -16.82
CA ILE A 97 6.27 -8.93 -15.84
C ILE A 97 6.89 -9.86 -14.78
N LYS A 98 6.16 -10.89 -14.32
CA LYS A 98 6.69 -11.88 -13.38
C LYS A 98 7.86 -12.68 -13.95
N GLN A 99 7.86 -12.92 -15.26
CA GLN A 99 8.92 -13.64 -15.98
C GLN A 99 10.09 -12.74 -16.39
N ALA A 100 9.94 -11.42 -16.28
CA ALA A 100 10.99 -10.48 -16.64
C ALA A 100 12.18 -10.53 -15.67
N PRO A 101 13.40 -10.15 -16.13
CA PRO A 101 14.54 -9.96 -15.26
C PRO A 101 14.22 -9.03 -14.08
N ARG A 102 14.89 -9.25 -12.93
CA ARG A 102 14.63 -8.51 -11.69
C ARG A 102 14.64 -7.00 -11.87
N GLN A 103 15.61 -6.47 -12.63
CA GLN A 103 15.72 -5.04 -12.91
C GLN A 103 14.52 -4.52 -13.70
N GLN A 104 14.19 -5.16 -14.83
CA GLN A 104 13.05 -4.76 -15.66
C GLN A 104 11.72 -4.85 -14.90
N ARG A 105 11.56 -5.87 -14.05
CA ARG A 105 10.39 -6.00 -13.17
C ARG A 105 10.28 -4.85 -12.17
N ALA A 106 11.40 -4.42 -11.58
CA ALA A 106 11.42 -3.28 -10.67
C ALA A 106 11.08 -1.96 -11.39
N GLU A 107 11.69 -1.72 -12.55
CA GLU A 107 11.41 -0.54 -13.39
C GLU A 107 9.94 -0.50 -13.83
N THR A 108 9.39 -1.65 -14.24
CA THR A 108 7.98 -1.75 -14.62
C THR A 108 7.05 -1.51 -13.42
N LYS A 109 7.43 -2.00 -12.23
CA LYS A 109 6.68 -1.73 -10.99
C LYS A 109 6.61 -0.23 -10.70
N GLU A 110 7.74 0.46 -10.77
CA GLU A 110 7.81 1.90 -10.54
C GLU A 110 6.97 2.68 -11.57
N PHE A 111 7.10 2.35 -12.86
CA PHE A 111 6.31 2.97 -13.91
C PHE A 111 4.80 2.79 -13.72
N LEU A 112 4.34 1.54 -13.50
CA LEU A 112 2.92 1.26 -13.30
C LEU A 112 2.38 1.89 -12.02
N SER A 113 3.22 2.02 -10.99
CA SER A 113 2.85 2.67 -9.72
C SER A 113 2.50 4.14 -9.90
N LEU A 114 3.00 4.84 -10.94
CA LEU A 114 2.59 6.23 -11.23
C LEU A 114 1.08 6.35 -11.50
N PHE A 115 0.52 5.39 -12.24
CA PHE A 115 -0.91 5.33 -12.54
C PHE A 115 -1.69 4.73 -11.39
N ASN A 116 -1.16 3.64 -10.82
CA ASN A 116 -1.79 2.93 -9.72
C ASN A 116 -2.00 3.84 -8.51
N HIS A 117 -1.03 4.71 -8.22
CA HIS A 117 -1.11 5.68 -7.13
C HIS A 117 -2.34 6.58 -7.26
N LYS A 118 -2.53 7.21 -8.41
CA LYS A 118 -3.67 8.10 -8.64
C LYS A 118 -5.01 7.37 -8.60
N LEU A 119 -5.10 6.20 -9.24
CA LEU A 119 -6.32 5.39 -9.26
C LEU A 119 -6.71 4.92 -7.85
N THR A 120 -5.72 4.47 -7.07
CA THR A 120 -5.94 4.00 -5.72
C THR A 120 -6.33 5.13 -4.79
N ALA A 121 -5.68 6.30 -4.89
CA ALA A 121 -6.08 7.48 -4.12
C ALA A 121 -7.54 7.87 -4.40
N GLN A 122 -7.93 7.89 -5.68
CA GLN A 122 -9.32 8.18 -6.08
C GLN A 122 -10.30 7.12 -5.55
N TYR A 123 -9.93 5.84 -5.56
CA TYR A 123 -10.76 4.75 -5.04
C TYR A 123 -10.98 4.84 -3.52
N VAL A 124 -10.00 5.35 -2.78
CA VAL A 124 -10.14 5.55 -1.31
C VAL A 124 -11.07 6.72 -0.98
N ASP A 125 -11.13 7.74 -1.84
CA ASP A 125 -11.95 8.93 -1.66
C ASP A 125 -13.38 8.79 -2.21
N SER A 126 -13.65 7.82 -3.10
CA SER A 126 -15.00 7.52 -3.64
C SER A 126 -15.91 6.83 -2.64
#